data_AF-A0A961IXV2-F1
#
_entry.id   AF-A0A961IXV2-F1
#
_cell.length_a   1.000
_cell.length_b   1.000
_cell.length_c   1.000
_cell.angle_alpha   90.00
_cell.angle_beta   90.00
_cell.angle_gamma   90.00
#
_symmetry.space_group_name_H-M   'P 1'
#
loop_
_entity.id
_entity.type
_entity.pdbx_description
1 polymer ?
#
loop_
_entity_poly.entity_id
_entity_poly.type
_entity_poly.pdbx_seq_one_letter_code
_entity_poly.pdbx_strand_id
1 'polypeptide(L)'
;MARPKIALIGAGQIGGTLAHLAALKELGDVVLFDIADGTPQGKSLDIAESGPVEGFDAALKGTTDYADIAGADVCIVTAGVPRKPGMSRDDLLGINLKVMKSVGEGIKNNAPNAFVICITNPLDAMVWALQQY
;
A
#
# COMPACT_ATOMS: atom_id res chain seq x y z
N MET A 1 -24.16 3.92 3.00
CA MET A 1 -23.27 2.73 3.02
C MET A 1 -21.99 3.14 3.71
N ALA A 2 -21.32 2.24 4.43
CA ALA A 2 -19.99 2.54 4.98
C ALA A 2 -19.02 2.82 3.82
N ARG A 3 -18.13 3.81 3.96
CA ARG A 3 -17.06 4.06 3.00
C ARG A 3 -16.11 2.85 2.97
N PRO A 4 -15.66 2.38 1.79
CA PRO A 4 -14.64 1.35 1.71
C PRO A 4 -13.35 1.80 2.39
N LYS A 5 -12.65 0.89 3.05
CA LYS A 5 -11.31 1.13 3.60
C LYS A 5 -10.25 0.56 2.66
N ILE A 6 -9.36 1.42 2.17
CA ILE A 6 -8.32 1.09 1.19
C ILE A 6 -6.95 1.16 1.88
N ALA A 7 -6.27 0.02 2.00
CA ALA A 7 -4.92 -0.06 2.53
C ALA A 7 -3.89 -0.03 1.39
N LEU A 8 -3.02 0.96 1.37
CA LEU A 8 -1.89 1.09 0.46
C LEU A 8 -0.65 0.57 1.17
N ILE A 9 -0.17 -0.60 0.77
CA ILE A 9 1.03 -1.22 1.33
C ILE A 9 2.23 -0.73 0.52
N GLY A 10 2.97 0.21 1.09
CA GLY A 10 4.04 0.99 0.47
C GLY A 10 3.62 2.45 0.31
N ALA A 11 4.38 3.38 0.91
CA ALA A 11 4.19 4.82 0.83
C ALA A 11 5.19 5.50 -0.11
N GLY A 12 5.77 4.73 -1.05
CA GLY A 12 6.60 5.27 -2.13
C GLY A 12 5.82 6.18 -3.09
N GLN A 13 6.43 6.54 -4.21
CA GLN A 13 5.80 7.45 -5.18
C GLN A 13 4.46 6.92 -5.72
N ILE A 14 4.40 5.64 -6.06
CA ILE A 14 3.17 4.99 -6.54
C ILE A 14 2.11 4.98 -5.43
N GLY A 15 2.46 4.53 -4.23
CA GLY A 15 1.54 4.47 -3.09
C GLY A 15 0.94 5.83 -2.73
N GLY A 16 1.77 6.87 -2.62
CA GLY A 16 1.31 8.23 -2.36
C GLY A 16 0.41 8.78 -3.48
N THR A 17 0.75 8.51 -4.75
CA THR A 17 -0.08 8.96 -5.89
C THR A 17 -1.43 8.28 -5.89
N LEU A 18 -1.48 6.97 -5.63
CA LEU A 18 -2.73 6.22 -5.57
C LEU A 18 -3.60 6.65 -4.39
N ALA A 19 -3.01 6.95 -3.23
CA ALA A 19 -3.74 7.50 -2.10
C ALA A 19 -4.35 8.87 -2.41
N HIS A 20 -3.59 9.75 -3.06
CA HIS A 20 -4.09 11.05 -3.48
C HIS A 20 -5.25 10.89 -4.48
N LEU A 21 -5.10 10.02 -5.50
CA LEU A 21 -6.16 9.77 -6.48
C LEU A 21 -7.39 9.10 -5.85
N ALA A 22 -7.21 8.23 -4.86
CA ALA A 22 -8.32 7.60 -4.14
C ALA A 22 -9.11 8.64 -3.32
N ALA A 23 -8.42 9.58 -2.68
CA ALA A 23 -9.03 10.69 -1.97
C ALA A 23 -9.78 11.65 -2.92
N LEU A 24 -9.12 12.12 -3.98
CA LEU A 24 -9.71 13.02 -4.98
C LEU A 24 -10.95 12.44 -5.67
N LYS A 25 -10.99 11.11 -5.83
CA LYS A 25 -12.11 10.40 -6.46
C LYS A 25 -13.12 9.86 -5.46
N GLU A 26 -12.94 10.16 -4.17
CA GLU A 26 -13.79 9.72 -3.06
C GLU A 26 -14.05 8.19 -3.05
N LEU A 27 -13.04 7.40 -3.42
CA LEU A 27 -13.18 5.94 -3.54
C LEU A 27 -13.28 5.24 -2.19
N GLY A 28 -12.79 5.85 -1.12
CA GLY A 28 -12.78 5.30 0.23
C GLY A 28 -11.80 6.01 1.15
N ASP A 29 -11.82 5.59 2.41
CA ASP A 29 -10.85 6.04 3.42
C ASP A 29 -9.53 5.28 3.24
N VAL A 30 -8.41 5.98 3.33
CA VAL A 30 -7.10 5.47 2.95
C VAL A 30 -6.20 5.27 4.17
N VAL A 31 -5.60 4.08 4.27
CA VAL A 31 -4.49 3.81 5.18
C VAL A 31 -3.22 3.62 4.36
N LEU A 32 -2.22 4.47 4.57
CA LEU A 32 -0.90 4.37 3.97
C LEU A 32 0.03 3.65 4.94
N PHE A 33 0.44 2.44 4.61
CA PHE A 33 1.41 1.68 5.39
C PHE A 33 2.79 1.72 4.73
N ASP A 34 3.85 1.94 5.50
CA ASP A 34 5.23 1.69 5.09
C ASP A 34 6.09 1.34 6.31
N ILE A 35 7.21 0.66 6.11
CA ILE A 35 8.16 0.39 7.18
C ILE A 35 9.04 1.61 7.49
N ALA A 36 9.16 2.54 6.55
CA ALA A 36 9.93 3.77 6.70
C ALA A 36 9.13 4.80 7.49
N ASP A 37 9.35 4.84 8.82
CA ASP A 37 8.65 5.77 9.71
C ASP A 37 8.77 7.24 9.28
N GLY A 38 7.71 8.00 9.56
CA GLY A 38 7.53 9.39 9.13
C GLY A 38 7.07 9.55 7.68
N THR A 39 7.45 8.66 6.75
CA THR A 39 7.05 8.75 5.34
C THR A 39 5.54 8.59 5.13
N PRO A 40 4.88 7.53 5.63
CA PRO A 40 3.45 7.36 5.42
C PRO A 40 2.65 8.47 6.13
N GLN A 41 3.04 8.86 7.35
CA GLN A 41 2.39 9.92 8.12
C GLN A 41 2.48 11.26 7.39
N GLY A 42 3.69 11.65 6.96
CA GLY A 42 3.91 12.89 6.23
C GLY A 42 3.10 12.97 4.95
N LYS A 43 3.09 11.90 4.14
CA LYS A 43 2.29 11.85 2.90
C LYS A 43 0.79 11.88 3.17
N SER A 44 0.31 11.16 4.17
CA SER A 44 -1.11 11.15 4.51
C SER A 44 -1.59 12.53 4.98
N LEU A 45 -0.77 13.24 5.76
CA LEU A 45 -1.05 14.59 6.23
C LEU A 45 -1.05 15.59 5.08
N ASP A 46 -0.02 15.56 4.23
CA ASP A 46 0.11 16.43 3.05
C ASP A 46 -1.09 16.29 2.11
N ILE A 47 -1.56 15.06 1.87
CA ILE A 47 -2.80 14.82 1.10
C ILE A 47 -4.02 15.36 1.86
N ALA A 48 -4.17 15.07 3.15
CA ALA A 48 -5.34 15.53 3.92
C ALA A 48 -5.46 17.06 3.96
N GLU A 49 -4.34 17.77 3.99
CA GLU A 49 -4.28 19.24 3.96
C GLU A 49 -4.75 19.84 2.62
N SER A 50 -4.72 19.09 1.51
CA SER A 50 -5.31 19.53 0.24
C SER A 50 -6.84 19.38 0.18
N GLY A 51 -7.43 18.57 1.07
CA GLY A 51 -8.85 18.25 1.10
C GLY A 51 -9.81 19.45 1.05
N PRO A 52 -9.62 20.51 1.86
CA PRO A 52 -10.49 21.69 1.81
C PRO A 52 -10.49 22.43 0.47
N VAL A 53 -9.38 22.36 -0.28
CA VAL A 53 -9.24 23.02 -1.59
C VAL A 53 -9.79 22.13 -2.70
N GLU A 54 -9.50 20.82 -2.63
CA GLU A 54 -9.89 19.83 -3.64
C GLU A 54 -11.33 19.31 -3.46
N GLY A 55 -11.94 19.54 -2.29
CA GLY A 55 -13.34 19.23 -2.01
C GLY A 55 -13.65 17.79 -1.63
N PHE A 56 -12.66 17.02 -1.15
CA PHE A 56 -12.89 15.67 -0.61
C PHE A 56 -12.82 15.65 0.92
N ASP A 57 -13.47 14.64 1.52
CA ASP A 57 -13.50 14.41 2.97
C ASP A 57 -13.08 12.97 3.37
N ALA A 58 -12.41 12.25 2.46
CA ALA A 58 -11.84 10.93 2.74
C ALA A 58 -10.85 10.98 3.92
N ALA A 59 -10.99 10.06 4.87
CA ALA A 59 -10.05 9.95 5.98
C ALA A 59 -8.73 9.34 5.50
N LEU A 60 -7.60 9.97 5.86
CA LEU A 60 -6.26 9.50 5.53
C LEU A 60 -5.47 9.22 6.81
N LYS A 61 -4.84 8.03 6.87
CA LYS A 61 -3.96 7.65 7.98
C LYS A 61 -2.66 7.07 7.46
N GLY A 62 -1.53 7.67 7.81
CA GLY A 62 -0.21 7.08 7.64
C GLY A 62 0.19 6.25 8.86
N THR A 63 0.80 5.08 8.64
CA THR A 63 1.19 4.17 9.73
C THR A 63 2.37 3.27 9.35
N THR A 64 3.02 2.74 10.37
CA THR A 64 4.05 1.70 10.29
C THR A 64 3.60 0.38 10.93
N ASP A 65 2.34 0.31 11.38
CA ASP A 65 1.76 -0.86 12.05
C ASP A 65 0.69 -1.52 11.16
N TYR A 66 0.82 -2.84 10.94
CA TYR A 66 -0.17 -3.62 10.20
C TYR A 66 -1.52 -3.72 10.93
N ALA A 67 -1.58 -3.51 12.25
CA ALA A 67 -2.86 -3.48 12.96
C ALA A 67 -3.81 -2.41 12.38
N ASP A 68 -3.26 -1.33 11.83
CA ASP A 68 -4.04 -0.24 11.27
C ASP A 68 -4.69 -0.55 9.92
N ILE A 69 -4.25 -1.60 9.21
CA ILE A 69 -4.91 -2.07 7.99
C ILE A 69 -6.12 -2.97 8.30
N ALA A 70 -6.41 -3.24 9.59
CA ALA A 70 -7.49 -4.13 9.97
C ALA A 70 -8.85 -3.71 9.39
N GLY A 71 -9.57 -4.69 8.85
CA GLY A 71 -10.86 -4.46 8.20
C GLY A 71 -10.78 -3.70 6.87
N ALA A 72 -9.62 -3.63 6.21
CA ALA A 72 -9.53 -3.12 4.86
C ALA A 72 -10.36 -3.97 3.88
N ASP A 73 -11.10 -3.32 2.99
CA ASP A 73 -11.82 -3.96 1.89
C ASP A 73 -10.90 -4.26 0.71
N VAL A 74 -9.91 -3.38 0.50
CA VAL A 74 -8.92 -3.50 -0.59
C VAL A 74 -7.52 -3.24 -0.05
N CYS A 75 -6.58 -4.12 -0.37
CA CYS A 75 -5.14 -3.96 -0.10
C CYS A 75 -4.40 -3.79 -1.42
N ILE A 76 -3.83 -2.62 -1.67
CA ILE A 76 -3.04 -2.32 -2.87
C ILE A 76 -1.55 -2.38 -2.51
N VAL A 77 -0.85 -3.38 -3.03
CA VAL A 77 0.56 -3.64 -2.76
C VAL A 77 1.43 -2.94 -3.78
N THR A 78 2.12 -1.89 -3.31
CA THR A 78 3.14 -1.14 -4.06
C THR A 78 4.53 -1.28 -3.45
N ALA A 79 4.62 -1.89 -2.26
CA ALA A 79 5.86 -2.14 -1.54
C ALA A 79 6.78 -3.07 -2.33
N GLY A 80 8.03 -2.66 -2.49
CA GLY A 80 9.03 -3.42 -3.21
C GLY A 80 10.26 -2.58 -3.46
N VAL A 81 11.34 -3.25 -3.83
CA VAL A 81 12.59 -2.59 -4.19
C VAL A 81 12.60 -2.38 -5.72
N PRO A 82 12.83 -1.14 -6.20
CA PRO A 82 13.03 -0.91 -7.62
C PRO A 82 14.37 -1.49 -8.06
N ARG A 83 14.45 -1.90 -9.33
CA ARG A 83 15.70 -2.39 -9.90
C ARG A 83 16.79 -1.31 -9.81
N LYS A 84 17.90 -1.64 -9.16
CA LYS A 84 19.07 -0.76 -9.07
C LYS A 84 20.07 -1.03 -10.20
N PRO A 85 20.88 -0.04 -10.61
CA PRO A 85 21.98 -0.27 -11.54
C PRO A 85 22.90 -1.41 -11.04
N GLY A 86 23.26 -2.33 -11.94
CA GLY A 86 24.09 -3.51 -11.61
C GLY A 86 23.36 -4.69 -10.97
N MET A 87 22.06 -4.56 -10.65
CA MET A 87 21.27 -5.66 -10.08
C MET A 87 20.79 -6.64 -11.16
N SER A 88 21.01 -7.94 -10.92
CA SER A 88 20.48 -9.00 -11.79
C SER A 88 18.96 -9.16 -11.61
N ARG A 89 18.30 -9.88 -12.53
CA ARG A 89 16.87 -10.18 -12.39
C ARG A 89 16.59 -11.07 -11.19
N ASP A 90 17.48 -12.03 -10.92
CA ASP A 90 17.33 -13.00 -9.83
C ASP A 90 17.52 -12.34 -8.46
N ASP A 91 18.46 -11.39 -8.35
CA ASP A 91 18.63 -10.61 -7.11
C ASP A 91 17.38 -9.80 -6.78
N LEU A 92 16.82 -9.12 -7.79
CA LEU A 92 15.61 -8.32 -7.65
C LEU A 92 14.42 -9.20 -7.21
N LEU A 93 14.26 -10.36 -7.86
CA LEU A 93 13.20 -11.31 -7.58
C LEU A 93 13.34 -11.87 -6.16
N GLY A 94 14.54 -12.28 -5.75
CA GLY A 94 14.81 -12.79 -4.41
C GLY A 94 14.54 -11.77 -3.30
N ILE A 95 14.87 -10.49 -3.52
CA ILE A 95 14.55 -9.41 -2.58
C ILE A 95 13.04 -9.20 -2.49
N ASN A 96 12.36 -9.04 -3.63
CA ASN A 96 10.92 -8.75 -3.62
C ASN A 96 10.09 -9.94 -3.13
N LEU A 97 10.52 -11.19 -3.32
CA LEU A 97 9.86 -12.35 -2.71
C LEU A 97 9.86 -12.29 -1.18
N LYS A 98 10.95 -11.82 -0.55
CA LYS A 98 11.00 -11.64 0.91
C LYS A 98 10.04 -10.54 1.36
N VAL A 99 9.98 -9.44 0.61
CA VAL A 99 9.01 -8.36 0.87
C VAL A 99 7.57 -8.87 0.73
N MET A 100 7.26 -9.61 -0.35
CA MET A 100 5.92 -10.17 -0.57
C MET A 100 5.53 -11.15 0.53
N LYS A 101 6.47 -11.92 1.09
CA LYS A 101 6.18 -12.80 2.22
C LYS A 101 5.75 -12.02 3.45
N SER A 102 6.53 -11.01 3.86
CA SER A 102 6.16 -10.15 4.99
C SER A 102 4.83 -9.43 4.76
N VAL A 103 4.59 -8.96 3.54
CA VAL A 103 3.34 -8.28 3.17
C VAL A 103 2.15 -9.24 3.20
N GLY A 104 2.27 -10.43 2.60
CA GLY A 104 1.22 -11.44 2.56
C GLY A 104 0.82 -11.88 3.96
N GLU A 105 1.79 -12.20 4.82
CA GLU A 105 1.55 -12.54 6.22
C GLU A 105 0.89 -11.38 6.99
N GLY A 106 1.35 -10.14 6.75
CA GLY A 106 0.76 -8.93 7.35
C GLY A 106 -0.70 -8.73 6.95
N ILE A 107 -1.03 -8.88 5.66
CA ILE A 107 -2.41 -8.78 5.14
C ILE A 107 -3.27 -9.91 5.72
N LYS A 108 -2.80 -11.15 5.66
CA LYS A 108 -3.54 -12.32 6.14
C LYS A 108 -3.93 -12.22 7.61
N ASN A 109 -3.04 -11.70 8.45
CA ASN A 109 -3.27 -11.61 9.89
C ASN A 109 -4.19 -10.44 10.28
N ASN A 110 -4.27 -9.38 9.47
CA ASN A 110 -4.96 -8.14 9.85
C ASN A 110 -6.21 -7.85 8.97
N ALA A 111 -6.15 -8.17 7.69
CA ALA A 111 -7.21 -7.94 6.71
C ALA A 111 -7.45 -9.17 5.81
N PRO A 112 -7.80 -10.35 6.38
CA PRO A 112 -7.92 -11.61 5.64
C PRO A 112 -9.00 -11.62 4.55
N ASN A 113 -9.97 -10.71 4.62
CA ASN A 113 -11.09 -10.61 3.67
C ASN A 113 -10.86 -9.56 2.58
N ALA A 114 -9.71 -8.86 2.58
CA ALA A 114 -9.43 -7.80 1.63
C ALA A 114 -9.21 -8.35 0.22
N PHE A 115 -9.70 -7.64 -0.80
CA PHE A 115 -9.27 -7.87 -2.17
C PHE A 115 -7.87 -7.31 -2.37
N VAL A 116 -6.93 -8.14 -2.84
CA VAL A 116 -5.52 -7.75 -2.97
C VAL A 116 -5.19 -7.37 -4.42
N ILE A 117 -4.65 -6.17 -4.63
CA ILE A 117 -4.14 -5.68 -5.92
C ILE A 117 -2.63 -5.56 -5.82
N CYS A 118 -1.88 -6.38 -6.56
CA CYS A 118 -0.43 -6.30 -6.61
C CYS A 118 0.03 -5.40 -7.77
N ILE A 119 0.92 -4.45 -7.49
CA ILE A 119 1.56 -3.58 -8.49
C ILE A 119 3.08 -3.82 -8.53
N THR A 120 3.64 -4.44 -7.49
CA THR A 120 5.07 -4.68 -7.36
C THR A 120 5.61 -5.57 -8.48
N ASN A 121 6.72 -5.15 -9.08
CA ASN A 121 7.39 -5.89 -10.14
C ASN A 121 8.47 -6.84 -9.60
N PRO A 122 8.77 -7.95 -10.30
CA PRO A 122 8.13 -8.43 -11.53
C PRO A 122 6.71 -8.99 -11.28
N LEU A 123 5.71 -8.40 -11.95
CA LEU A 123 4.31 -8.49 -11.54
C LEU A 123 3.80 -9.92 -11.34
N ASP A 124 3.93 -10.79 -12.35
CA ASP A 124 3.36 -12.14 -12.31
C ASP A 124 3.94 -12.99 -11.17
N ALA A 125 5.25 -12.86 -10.92
CA ALA A 125 5.91 -13.57 -9.83
C ALA A 125 5.50 -13.01 -8.46
N MET A 126 5.25 -11.70 -8.34
CA MET A 126 4.82 -11.09 -7.08
C MET A 126 3.36 -11.42 -6.77
N VAL A 127 2.48 -11.44 -7.78
CA VAL A 127 1.10 -11.91 -7.64
C VAL A 127 1.08 -13.36 -7.18
N TRP A 128 1.85 -14.23 -7.83
CA TRP A 128 1.97 -15.63 -7.40
C TRP A 128 2.47 -15.73 -5.96
N ALA A 129 3.50 -14.98 -5.59
CA ALA A 129 4.05 -15.01 -4.24
C ALA A 129 3.02 -14.58 -3.18
N LEU A 130 2.29 -13.48 -3.40
CA LEU A 130 1.24 -13.02 -2.49
C LEU A 130 0.08 -14.00 -2.38
N GLN A 131 -0.23 -14.76 -3.44
CA GLN A 131 -1.24 -15.82 -3.37
C GLN A 131 -0.81 -16.98 -2.46
N GLN A 132 0.50 -17.27 -2.38
CA GLN A 132 1.03 -18.39 -1.60
C GLN A 132 1.18 -18.08 -0.10
N TYR A 133 1.35 -16.81 0.28
CA TYR A 133 1.64 -16.38 1.65
C TYR A 133 0.39 -15.92 2.40
#